data_AF-A0A3L7K4A0-F1
#
_entry.id   AF-A0A3L7K4A0-F1
#
_cell.length_a   1.000
_cell.length_b   1.000
_cell.length_c   1.000
_cell.angle_alpha   90.00
_cell.angle_beta   90.00
_cell.angle_gamma   90.00
#
_symmetry.space_group_name_H-M   'P 1'
#
loop_
_entity.id
_entity.type
_entity.pdbx_description
1 polymer ?
#
loop_
_entity_poly.entity_id
_entity_poly.type
_entity_poly.pdbx_seq_one_letter_code
_entity_poly.pdbx_strand_id
1 'polypeptide(L)'
;MMKPIRVLLFALLIFVFTCSESFVDLFFYGKIHFDVNPHPNFNELFYYSFVDFQDPIYVLQKIGHMTCFFILTLLLYSWLKRTPIVFVIAVGYACLTEFLQIIFNRDGRIFDVFVDSFGILAALVIIYTGKQLRITSSNDVEKEMK
;
A
#
# COMPACT_ATOMS: atom_id res chain seq x y z
N MET A 1 -18.26 6.04 -13.12
CA MET A 1 -18.70 5.29 -11.92
C MET A 1 -17.76 4.14 -11.50
N MET A 2 -17.06 3.46 -12.43
CA MET A 2 -16.25 2.26 -12.10
C MET A 2 -14.92 2.52 -11.36
N LYS A 3 -14.33 3.71 -11.47
CA LYS A 3 -13.02 4.01 -10.86
C LYS A 3 -12.99 3.90 -9.32
N PRO A 4 -13.91 4.54 -8.56
CA PRO A 4 -13.95 4.38 -7.10
C PRO A 4 -14.18 2.93 -6.67
N ILE A 5 -15.02 2.18 -7.41
CA ILE A 5 -15.28 0.78 -7.11
C ILE A 5 -13.99 -0.06 -7.17
N ARG A 6 -13.15 0.14 -8.20
CA ARG A 6 -11.86 -0.56 -8.30
C ARG A 6 -10.93 -0.22 -7.14
N VAL A 7 -10.92 1.04 -6.69
CA VAL A 7 -10.12 1.47 -5.53
C VAL A 7 -10.63 0.78 -4.27
N LEU A 8 -11.96 0.78 -4.05
CA LEU A 8 -12.56 0.16 -2.87
C LEU A 8 -12.35 -1.36 -2.84
N LEU A 9 -12.53 -2.05 -3.96
CA LEU A 9 -12.28 -3.49 -4.05
C LEU A 9 -10.81 -3.83 -3.78
N PHE A 10 -9.88 -3.01 -4.29
CA PHE A 10 -8.46 -3.23 -4.07
C PHE A 10 -8.04 -2.88 -2.63
N ALA A 11 -8.62 -1.84 -2.04
CA ALA A 11 -8.43 -1.55 -0.61
C ALA A 11 -8.95 -2.71 0.26
N LEU A 12 -10.14 -3.25 -0.04
CA LEU A 12 -10.67 -4.42 0.66
C LEU A 12 -9.73 -5.63 0.53
N LEU A 13 -9.16 -5.84 -0.67
CA LEU A 13 -8.17 -6.89 -0.88
C LEU A 13 -6.97 -6.69 0.05
N ILE A 14 -6.39 -5.49 0.09
CA ILE A 14 -5.28 -5.16 1.00
C ILE A 14 -5.68 -5.46 2.45
N PHE A 15 -6.83 -4.97 2.89
CA PHE A 15 -7.32 -5.23 4.24
C PHE A 15 -7.39 -6.72 4.58
N VAL A 16 -7.90 -7.57 3.68
CA VAL A 16 -7.94 -9.02 3.90
C VAL A 16 -6.53 -9.60 4.02
N PHE A 17 -5.61 -9.18 3.15
CA PHE A 17 -4.22 -9.66 3.17
C PHE A 17 -3.43 -9.19 4.40
N THR A 18 -3.69 -7.99 4.89
CA THR A 18 -2.99 -7.43 6.05
C THR A 18 -3.59 -7.93 7.36
N CYS A 19 -4.91 -7.98 7.47
CA CYS A 19 -5.61 -8.23 8.73
C CYS A 19 -6.00 -9.71 8.95
N SER A 20 -5.75 -10.60 7.99
CA SER A 20 -5.86 -12.04 8.27
C SER A 20 -4.74 -12.46 9.23
N GLU A 21 -5.07 -13.19 10.29
CA GLU A 21 -4.17 -13.57 11.40
C GLU A 21 -2.89 -14.28 10.91
N SER A 22 -3.00 -15.09 9.87
CA SER A 22 -1.86 -15.82 9.32
C SER A 22 -1.70 -15.50 7.83
N PHE A 23 -0.57 -14.86 7.49
CA PHE A 23 -0.19 -14.66 6.09
C PHE A 23 -0.02 -15.98 5.37
N VAL A 24 0.62 -16.95 6.03
CA VAL A 24 0.92 -18.27 5.46
C VAL A 24 -0.38 -19.00 5.13
N ASP A 25 -1.34 -18.99 6.05
CA ASP A 25 -2.63 -19.66 5.85
C ASP A 25 -3.46 -19.03 4.75
N LEU A 26 -3.46 -17.69 4.68
CA LEU A 26 -4.13 -16.97 3.63
C LEU A 26 -3.47 -17.22 2.26
N PHE A 27 -2.14 -17.07 2.18
CA PHE A 27 -1.42 -17.07 0.91
C PHE A 27 -1.31 -18.46 0.29
N PHE A 28 -1.00 -19.48 1.10
CA PHE A 28 -0.79 -20.84 0.59
C PHE A 28 -2.05 -21.70 0.60
N TYR A 29 -2.96 -21.47 1.55
CA TYR A 29 -4.14 -22.32 1.74
C TYR A 29 -5.47 -21.59 1.49
N GLY A 30 -5.45 -20.27 1.21
CA GLY A 30 -6.67 -19.49 0.98
C GLY A 30 -7.55 -19.35 2.22
N LYS A 31 -7.02 -19.62 3.42
CA LYS A 31 -7.78 -19.56 4.68
C LYS A 31 -7.78 -18.12 5.18
N ILE A 32 -8.95 -17.51 5.15
CA ILE A 32 -9.17 -16.19 5.73
C ILE A 32 -9.63 -16.39 7.18
N HIS A 33 -8.84 -15.91 8.14
CA HIS A 33 -9.21 -15.93 9.54
C HIS A 33 -8.90 -14.58 10.18
N PHE A 34 -9.87 -14.02 10.90
CA PHE A 34 -9.75 -12.77 11.62
C PHE A 34 -9.93 -13.08 13.10
N ASP A 35 -8.88 -12.89 13.89
CA ASP A 35 -8.94 -13.04 15.33
C ASP A 35 -8.83 -11.66 16.00
N VAL A 36 -9.90 -11.19 16.62
CA VAL A 36 -9.96 -9.85 17.20
C VAL A 36 -9.49 -9.89 18.64
N ASN A 37 -8.41 -9.17 18.93
CA ASN A 37 -7.90 -8.99 20.27
C ASN A 37 -8.62 -7.83 20.98
N PRO A 38 -9.36 -8.07 22.08
CA PRO A 38 -10.03 -7.01 22.83
C PRO A 38 -9.06 -6.15 23.66
N HIS A 39 -7.82 -6.61 23.88
CA HIS A 39 -6.79 -5.92 24.65
C HIS A 39 -5.45 -5.89 23.87
N PRO A 40 -5.39 -5.21 22.72
CA PRO A 40 -4.19 -5.15 21.89
C PRO A 40 -3.05 -4.42 22.61
N ASN A 41 -1.83 -4.94 22.48
CA ASN A 41 -0.63 -4.31 23.02
C ASN A 41 -0.01 -3.36 21.99
N PHE A 42 -0.42 -2.09 22.01
CA PHE A 42 0.09 -1.09 21.06
C PHE A 42 1.59 -0.78 21.16
N ASN A 43 2.30 -1.26 22.19
CA ASN A 43 3.76 -1.15 22.24
C ASN A 43 4.44 -1.92 21.09
N GLU A 44 3.76 -2.93 20.54
CA GLU A 44 4.22 -3.69 19.38
C GLU A 44 4.40 -2.80 18.14
N LEU A 45 3.65 -1.69 18.06
CA LEU A 45 3.79 -0.72 16.96
C LEU A 45 5.22 -0.13 16.88
N PHE A 46 5.92 -0.04 18.01
CA PHE A 46 7.28 0.49 18.09
C PHE A 46 8.34 -0.61 18.15
N TYR A 47 7.94 -1.88 18.12
CA TYR A 47 8.88 -3.00 18.09
C TYR A 47 9.55 -3.10 16.72
N TYR A 48 10.86 -3.30 16.73
CA TYR A 48 11.65 -3.47 15.52
C TYR A 48 12.79 -4.45 15.76
N SER A 49 12.91 -5.45 14.88
CA SER A 49 13.94 -6.48 14.90
C SER A 49 14.51 -6.68 13.51
N PHE A 50 15.83 -6.56 13.38
CA PHE A 50 16.53 -6.87 12.13
C PHE A 50 16.57 -8.37 11.82
N VAL A 51 16.37 -9.23 12.83
CA VAL A 51 16.40 -10.70 12.66
C VAL A 51 15.24 -11.15 11.77
N ASP A 52 14.13 -10.43 11.78
CA ASP A 52 12.91 -10.79 11.06
C ASP A 52 13.13 -10.78 9.54
N PHE A 53 14.08 -9.98 9.03
CA PHE A 53 14.45 -9.96 7.62
C PHE A 53 15.24 -11.20 7.16
N GLN A 54 15.63 -12.08 8.08
CA GLN A 54 16.22 -13.38 7.73
C GLN A 54 15.14 -14.40 7.34
N ASP A 55 13.87 -14.16 7.71
CA ASP A 55 12.75 -14.99 7.29
C ASP A 55 12.28 -14.61 5.87
N PRO A 56 12.42 -15.51 4.88
CA PRO A 56 11.98 -15.24 3.51
C PRO A 56 10.47 -15.01 3.40
N ILE A 57 9.65 -15.59 4.29
CA ILE A 57 8.19 -15.37 4.29
C ILE A 57 7.88 -13.94 4.73
N TYR A 58 8.55 -13.46 5.78
CA TYR A 58 8.46 -12.08 6.22
C TYR A 58 8.86 -11.11 5.11
N VAL A 59 10.00 -11.35 4.44
CA VAL A 59 10.45 -10.53 3.31
C VAL A 59 9.43 -10.51 2.17
N LEU A 60 8.88 -11.68 1.81
CA LEU A 60 7.85 -11.80 0.78
C LEU A 60 6.60 -10.99 1.15
N GLN A 61 6.16 -11.05 2.41
CA GLN A 61 5.03 -10.27 2.91
C GLN A 61 5.29 -8.77 2.75
N LYS A 62 6.47 -8.26 3.13
CA LYS A 62 6.82 -6.83 3.00
C LYS A 62 6.89 -6.37 1.55
N ILE A 63 7.44 -7.17 0.64
CA ILE A 63 7.43 -6.88 -0.81
C ILE A 63 5.99 -6.86 -1.33
N GLY A 64 5.15 -7.78 -0.86
CA GLY A 64 3.72 -7.82 -1.18
C GLY A 64 3.00 -6.54 -0.77
N HIS A 65 3.16 -6.11 0.48
CA HIS A 65 2.54 -4.87 0.98
C HIS A 65 3.00 -3.65 0.16
N MET A 66 4.31 -3.49 -0.03
CA MET A 66 4.87 -2.41 -0.86
C MET A 66 4.27 -2.40 -2.27
N THR A 67 4.13 -3.56 -2.90
CA THR A 67 3.54 -3.72 -4.24
C THR A 67 2.04 -3.36 -4.24
N CYS A 68 1.31 -3.79 -3.22
CA CYS A 68 -0.09 -3.46 -3.04
C CYS A 68 -0.31 -1.94 -2.89
N PHE A 69 0.47 -1.28 -2.04
CA PHE A 69 0.38 0.18 -1.86
C PHE A 69 0.80 0.98 -3.09
N PHE A 70 1.76 0.46 -3.87
CA PHE A 70 2.09 0.97 -5.19
C PHE A 70 0.86 0.94 -6.13
N ILE A 71 0.21 -0.23 -6.27
CA ILE A 71 -0.96 -0.39 -7.14
C ILE A 71 -2.13 0.47 -6.66
N LEU A 72 -2.40 0.48 -5.35
CA LEU A 72 -3.44 1.32 -4.76
C LEU A 72 -3.24 2.80 -5.10
N THR A 73 -1.99 3.28 -5.01
CA THR A 73 -1.64 4.67 -5.32
C THR A 73 -1.90 5.01 -6.79
N LEU A 74 -1.57 4.11 -7.72
CA LEU A 74 -1.89 4.28 -9.14
C LEU A 74 -3.41 4.32 -9.38
N LEU A 75 -4.18 3.45 -8.71
CA LEU A 75 -5.64 3.42 -8.82
C LEU A 75 -6.28 4.70 -8.25
N LEU A 76 -5.84 5.15 -7.06
CA LEU A 76 -6.25 6.40 -6.45
C LEU A 76 -5.96 7.58 -7.38
N TYR A 77 -4.77 7.63 -7.96
CA TYR A 77 -4.41 8.66 -8.92
C TYR A 77 -5.26 8.60 -10.20
N SER A 78 -5.61 7.40 -10.67
CA SER A 78 -6.49 7.22 -11.84
C SER A 78 -7.89 7.82 -11.63
N TRP A 79 -8.33 7.87 -10.37
CA TRP A 79 -9.61 8.40 -9.93
C TRP A 79 -9.54 9.89 -9.60
N LEU A 80 -8.68 10.28 -8.65
CA LEU A 80 -8.67 11.63 -8.07
C LEU A 80 -7.84 12.63 -8.87
N LYS A 81 -6.82 12.16 -9.60
CA LYS A 81 -5.88 12.99 -10.41
C LYS A 81 -5.16 14.11 -9.66
N ARG A 82 -5.24 14.15 -8.33
CA ARG A 82 -4.64 15.15 -7.46
C ARG A 82 -3.56 14.51 -6.58
N THR A 83 -2.29 14.70 -6.95
CA THR A 83 -1.14 14.06 -6.30
C THR A 83 -1.10 14.24 -4.77
N PRO A 84 -1.32 15.44 -4.19
CA PRO A 84 -1.29 15.60 -2.73
C PRO A 84 -2.37 14.80 -2.01
N ILE A 85 -3.60 14.80 -2.54
CA ILE A 85 -4.73 14.07 -1.95
C ILE A 85 -4.48 12.56 -2.04
N VAL A 86 -3.97 12.08 -3.17
CA VAL A 86 -3.61 10.67 -3.36
C VAL A 86 -2.57 10.22 -2.34
N PHE A 87 -1.52 11.02 -2.13
CA PHE A 87 -0.48 10.74 -1.15
C PHE A 87 -1.05 10.64 0.26
N VAL A 88 -1.83 11.65 0.69
CA VAL A 88 -2.44 11.67 2.04
C VAL A 88 -3.35 10.46 2.26
N ILE A 89 -4.19 10.10 1.27
CA ILE A 89 -5.08 8.94 1.39
C ILE A 89 -4.28 7.64 1.43
N ALA A 90 -3.28 7.47 0.57
CA ALA A 90 -2.49 6.23 0.52
C ALA A 90 -1.69 6.00 1.80
N VAL A 91 -0.99 7.03 2.30
CA VAL A 91 -0.23 6.95 3.55
C VAL A 91 -1.17 6.80 4.75
N GLY A 92 -2.28 7.54 4.77
CA GLY A 92 -3.29 7.39 5.82
C GLY A 92 -3.88 5.99 5.87
N TYR A 93 -4.07 5.35 4.71
CA TYR A 93 -4.53 3.96 4.64
C TYR A 93 -3.47 2.97 5.11
N ALA A 94 -2.18 3.18 4.80
CA ALA A 94 -1.08 2.38 5.33
C ALA A 94 -1.02 2.44 6.86
N CYS A 95 -1.09 3.65 7.44
CA CYS A 95 -1.18 3.81 8.89
C CYS A 95 -2.40 3.09 9.49
N LEU A 96 -3.56 3.18 8.83
CA LEU A 96 -4.77 2.52 9.28
C LEU A 96 -4.63 1.00 9.27
N THR A 97 -4.09 0.41 8.20
CA THR A 97 -3.92 -1.04 8.11
C THR A 97 -2.92 -1.57 9.12
N GLU A 98 -1.85 -0.83 9.42
CA GLU A 98 -0.89 -1.19 10.48
C GLU A 98 -1.52 -1.12 11.88
N PHE A 99 -2.32 -0.10 12.15
CA PHE A 99 -3.06 -0.01 13.40
C PHE A 99 -4.07 -1.15 13.56
N LEU A 100 -4.81 -1.46 12.49
CA LEU A 100 -5.80 -2.54 12.49
C LEU A 100 -5.15 -3.92 12.63
N GLN A 101 -3.96 -4.14 12.07
CA GLN A 101 -3.23 -5.39 12.22
C GLN A 101 -3.06 -5.80 13.69
N ILE A 102 -2.68 -4.89 14.58
CA ILE A 102 -2.52 -5.20 16.02
C ILE A 102 -3.86 -5.67 16.64
N ILE A 103 -4.98 -5.08 16.21
CA ILE A 103 -6.31 -5.49 16.67
C ILE A 103 -6.65 -6.91 16.18
N PHE A 104 -6.12 -7.33 15.03
CA PHE A 104 -6.34 -8.65 14.44
C PHE A 104 -5.24 -9.68 14.79
N ASN A 105 -4.54 -9.50 15.92
CA ASN A 105 -3.42 -10.37 16.35
C ASN A 105 -2.31 -10.51 15.29
N ARG A 106 -2.05 -9.43 14.56
CA ARG A 106 -0.96 -9.33 13.59
C ARG A 106 0.12 -8.36 14.05
N ASP A 107 1.33 -8.61 13.56
CA ASP A 107 2.51 -7.80 13.79
C ASP A 107 2.41 -6.42 13.08
N GLY A 108 1.56 -5.54 13.59
CA GLY A 108 1.46 -4.16 13.10
C GLY A 108 2.61 -3.32 13.64
N ARG A 109 3.37 -2.68 12.75
CA ARG A 109 4.59 -1.92 13.12
C ARG A 109 4.67 -0.61 12.37
N ILE A 110 5.14 0.44 13.05
CA ILE A 110 5.36 1.75 12.40
C ILE A 110 6.41 1.64 11.29
N PHE A 111 7.35 0.70 11.43
CA PHE A 111 8.33 0.39 10.40
C PHE A 111 7.68 -0.01 9.07
N ASP A 112 6.55 -0.72 9.12
CA ASP A 112 5.87 -1.21 7.92
C ASP A 112 5.15 -0.10 7.16
N VAL A 113 4.71 0.96 7.85
CA VAL A 113 4.24 2.19 7.19
C VAL A 113 5.34 2.80 6.31
N PHE A 114 6.61 2.74 6.75
CA PHE A 114 7.72 3.23 5.92
C PHE A 114 7.96 2.32 4.72
N VAL A 115 7.88 1.01 4.89
CA VAL A 115 7.97 0.04 3.79
C VAL A 115 6.88 0.29 2.75
N ASP A 116 5.63 0.45 3.19
CA ASP A 116 4.49 0.74 2.32
C ASP A 116 4.64 2.08 1.61
N SER A 117 5.18 3.07 2.31
CA SER A 117 5.46 4.40 1.76
C SER A 117 6.46 4.34 0.60
N PHE A 118 7.41 3.41 0.56
CA PHE A 118 8.28 3.24 -0.62
C PHE A 118 7.47 2.86 -1.87
N GLY A 119 6.47 1.98 -1.74
CA GLY A 119 5.57 1.63 -2.83
C GLY A 119 4.75 2.83 -3.31
N ILE A 120 4.23 3.62 -2.37
CA ILE A 120 3.49 4.86 -2.66
C ILE A 120 4.38 5.85 -3.43
N LEU A 121 5.60 6.11 -2.93
CA LEU A 121 6.54 7.03 -3.56
C LEU A 121 6.95 6.57 -4.96
N ALA A 122 7.21 5.28 -5.15
CA ALA A 122 7.53 4.72 -6.46
C ALA A 122 6.38 4.96 -7.48
N ALA A 123 5.13 4.78 -7.07
CA ALA A 123 3.98 5.08 -7.92
C ALA A 123 3.88 6.57 -8.28
N LEU A 124 4.13 7.46 -7.31
CA LEU A 124 4.11 8.90 -7.54
C LEU A 124 5.23 9.37 -8.48
N VAL A 125 6.42 8.78 -8.38
CA VAL A 125 7.53 9.04 -9.32
C VAL A 125 7.12 8.68 -10.75
N ILE A 126 6.54 7.49 -10.97
CA ILE A 126 6.05 7.08 -12.30
C ILE A 126 4.99 8.05 -12.83
N ILE A 127 4.06 8.47 -11.98
CA ILE A 127 3.03 9.45 -12.36
C ILE A 127 3.66 10.79 -12.76
N TYR A 128 4.64 11.27 -12.01
CA TYR A 128 5.31 12.53 -12.29
C TYR A 128 6.09 12.47 -13.60
N THR A 129 6.93 11.45 -13.79
CA THR A 129 7.71 11.27 -15.02
C THR A 129 6.80 11.13 -16.25
N GLY A 130 5.71 10.36 -16.13
CA GLY A 130 4.72 10.21 -17.20
C GLY A 130 4.00 11.51 -17.57
N LYS A 131 3.80 12.43 -16.62
CA LYS A 131 3.27 13.78 -16.93
C LYS A 131 4.28 14.62 -17.71
N GLN A 132 5.53 14.63 -17.28
CA GLN A 132 6.58 15.42 -17.91
C GLN A 132 6.77 15.02 -19.37
N LEU A 133 6.83 13.72 -19.66
CA LEU A 133 6.95 13.21 -21.03
C LEU A 133 5.80 13.67 -21.94
N ARG A 134 4.56 13.72 -21.43
CA ARG A 134 3.39 14.18 -22.22
C ARG A 134 3.44 15.68 -22.49
N ILE A 135 3.96 16.48 -21.55
CA ILE A 135 4.13 17.92 -21.72
C ILE A 135 5.19 18.19 -22.78
N THR A 136 6.36 17.56 -22.68
CA THR A 136 7.44 17.71 -23.66
C THR A 136 6.97 17.35 -25.07
N SER A 137 6.33 16.19 -25.23
CA SER A 137 5.79 15.75 -26.53
C SER A 137 4.75 16.72 -27.11
N SER A 138 3.93 17.37 -26.28
CA SER A 138 2.95 18.37 -26.75
C SER A 138 3.62 19.65 -27.25
N ASN A 139 4.71 20.08 -26.60
CA ASN A 139 5.44 21.30 -26.98
C ASN A 139 6.20 21.12 -28.30
N ASP A 140 6.74 19.92 -28.54
CA ASP A 140 7.47 19.61 -29.78
C ASP A 140 6.53 19.66 -31.01
N VAL A 141 5.32 19.13 -30.90
CA VAL A 141 4.30 19.17 -31.97
C VAL A 141 3.87 20.62 -32.28
N GLU A 142 3.68 21.47 -31.27
CA GLU A 142 3.33 22.89 -31.50
C GLU A 142 4.46 23.63 -32.24
N LYS A 143 5.72 23.26 -31.99
CA LYS A 143 6.88 23.87 -32.65
C LYS A 143 7.00 23.47 -34.13
N GLU A 144 6.63 22.24 -34.50
CA GLU A 144 6.63 21.79 -35.90
C GLU A 144 5.51 22.41 -36.75
N MET A 145 4.44 22.92 -36.12
CA MET A 145 3.31 23.54 -36.80
C MET A 145 3.48 25.06 -37.05
N LYS A 146 4.54 25.70 -36.53
CA LYS A 146 4.86 27.12 -36.70
C LYS A 146 6.01 27.31 -37.69
#